data_AF-A0A932LJA1-F1
#
_entry.id   AF-A0A932LJA1-F1
#
_cell.length_a   1.000
_cell.length_b   1.000
_cell.length_c   1.000
_cell.angle_alpha   90.00
_cell.angle_beta   90.00
_cell.angle_gamma   90.00
#
_symmetry.space_group_name_H-M   'P 1'
#
loop_
_entity.id
_entity.type
_entity.pdbx_description
1 polymer ?
#
loop_
_entity_poly.entity_id
_entity_poly.type
_entity_poly.pdbx_seq_one_letter_code
_entity_poly.pdbx_strand_id
1 'polypeptide(L)'
;VDLTAGDDLYTVLLDWRPGPSRGLILQHPLFEELLKRDSKLPVRFDDPTYRLTEEVLPDTPEKQLRYEDPIARDAAGAKYRGPRLATMEPVQVRGQDMGLRMIVQEDQQAAMHPIRVLGMRLVARGLQALAVVSFVITALWGFVILVLNESPRFALIRRLRRRVGLSTETMTPSTGSGGSARLSGGRGPISPGPVNEGGDSGGTPGQDET
;
A
#
# COMPACT_ATOMS: atom_id res chain seq x y z
N VAL A 1 -7.31 -29.26 4.75
CA VAL A 1 -7.85 -27.94 4.34
C VAL A 1 -8.90 -27.63 5.38
N ASP A 2 -8.56 -26.78 6.34
CA ASP A 2 -9.46 -26.40 7.42
C ASP A 2 -10.35 -25.28 6.86
N LEU A 3 -11.60 -25.63 6.51
CA LEU A 3 -12.58 -24.69 5.99
C LEU A 3 -13.33 -24.07 7.16
N THR A 4 -12.62 -23.46 8.10
CA THR A 4 -13.26 -22.50 9.01
C THR A 4 -13.63 -21.31 8.15
N ALA A 5 -14.86 -21.31 7.65
CA ALA A 5 -15.50 -20.11 7.12
C ALA A 5 -15.22 -19.00 8.15
N GLY A 6 -14.45 -17.99 7.75
CA GLY A 6 -14.25 -16.83 8.62
C GLY A 6 -15.62 -16.22 8.93
N ASP A 7 -15.74 -15.50 10.05
CA ASP A 7 -17.01 -14.86 10.46
C ASP A 7 -17.61 -13.93 9.37
N ASP A 8 -16.82 -13.58 8.36
CA ASP A 8 -17.20 -12.73 7.23
C ASP A 8 -17.75 -13.50 6.00
N LEU A 9 -17.65 -14.84 5.98
CA LEU A 9 -18.17 -15.72 4.95
C LEU A 9 -19.47 -16.38 5.42
N TYR A 10 -20.56 -16.15 4.70
CA TYR A 10 -21.85 -16.76 5.03
C TYR A 10 -22.65 -17.11 3.78
N THR A 11 -23.70 -17.91 3.97
CA THR A 11 -24.56 -18.40 2.90
C THR A 11 -25.97 -17.87 3.02
N VAL A 12 -26.57 -17.58 1.88
CA VAL A 12 -27.96 -17.14 1.74
C VAL A 12 -28.68 -18.11 0.82
N LEU A 13 -29.77 -18.69 1.31
CA LEU A 13 -30.60 -19.61 0.53
C LEU A 13 -31.79 -18.85 -0.03
N LEU A 14 -32.10 -19.08 -1.30
CA LEU A 14 -33.14 -18.35 -1.99
C LEU A 14 -33.96 -19.25 -2.91
N ASP A 15 -35.25 -18.94 -2.95
CA ASP A 15 -36.22 -19.65 -3.79
C ASP A 15 -36.16 -19.09 -5.21
N TRP A 16 -35.77 -19.91 -6.17
CA TRP A 16 -35.67 -19.54 -7.58
C TRP A 16 -36.69 -20.28 -8.46
N ARG A 17 -37.65 -20.97 -7.83
CA ARG A 17 -38.72 -21.66 -8.55
C ARG A 17 -39.63 -20.64 -9.24
N PRO A 18 -40.20 -20.99 -10.41
CA PRO A 18 -41.17 -20.13 -11.08
C PRO A 18 -42.41 -19.96 -10.18
N GLY A 19 -42.80 -18.71 -9.93
CA GLY A 19 -43.99 -18.39 -9.14
C GLY A 19 -43.85 -17.10 -8.32
N PRO A 20 -44.85 -16.80 -7.48
CA PRO A 20 -44.87 -15.57 -6.67
C PRO A 20 -43.75 -15.47 -5.64
N SER A 21 -43.09 -16.59 -5.32
CA SER A 21 -41.99 -16.67 -4.33
C SER A 21 -40.61 -16.56 -4.97
N ARG A 22 -40.50 -16.41 -6.30
CA ARG A 22 -39.19 -16.28 -6.95
C ARG A 22 -38.44 -15.07 -6.38
N GLY A 23 -37.18 -15.28 -6.02
CA GLY A 23 -36.32 -14.28 -5.40
C GLY A 23 -36.48 -14.13 -3.89
N LEU A 24 -37.33 -14.95 -3.25
CA LEU A 24 -37.50 -14.92 -1.80
C LEU A 24 -36.27 -15.50 -1.09
N ILE A 25 -35.72 -14.75 -0.14
CA ILE A 25 -34.65 -15.22 0.74
C ILE A 25 -35.27 -16.13 1.79
N LEU A 26 -34.93 -17.42 1.75
CA LEU A 26 -35.43 -18.45 2.67
C LEU A 26 -34.57 -18.53 3.93
N GLN A 27 -33.26 -18.35 3.80
CA GLN A 27 -32.32 -18.38 4.92
C GLN A 27 -31.29 -17.27 4.76
N HIS A 28 -31.05 -16.57 5.87
CA HIS A 28 -30.03 -15.54 5.98
C HIS A 28 -29.56 -15.49 7.46
N PRO A 29 -28.27 -15.28 7.76
CA PRO A 29 -27.81 -15.28 9.16
C PRO A 29 -28.51 -14.21 10.02
N LEU A 30 -28.88 -13.07 9.44
CA LEU A 30 -29.72 -12.07 10.13
C LEU A 30 -31.06 -12.65 10.61
N PHE A 31 -31.70 -13.50 9.80
CA PHE A 31 -33.00 -14.07 10.14
C PHE A 31 -32.86 -15.00 11.34
N GLU A 32 -31.78 -15.78 11.41
CA GLU A 32 -31.48 -16.62 12.57
C GLU A 32 -31.27 -15.79 13.83
N GLU A 33 -30.56 -14.66 13.74
CA GLU A 33 -30.34 -13.76 14.88
C GLU A 33 -31.64 -13.12 15.38
N LEU A 34 -32.48 -12.65 14.44
CA LEU A 34 -33.78 -12.06 14.78
C LEU A 34 -34.73 -13.11 15.36
N LEU A 35 -34.74 -14.34 14.83
CA LEU A 35 -35.51 -15.44 15.39
C LEU A 35 -35.02 -15.84 16.78
N LYS A 36 -33.71 -15.89 17.02
CA LYS A 36 -33.14 -16.18 18.34
C LYS A 36 -33.48 -15.09 19.36
N ARG A 37 -33.48 -13.81 18.95
CA ARG A 37 -33.73 -12.66 19.84
C ARG A 37 -35.22 -12.44 20.10
N ASP A 38 -36.02 -12.41 19.04
CA ASP A 38 -37.40 -11.91 19.07
C ASP A 38 -38.43 -13.05 18.88
N SER A 39 -37.99 -14.29 18.66
CA SER A 39 -38.82 -15.50 18.40
C SER A 39 -39.70 -15.43 17.14
N LYS A 40 -39.63 -14.34 16.36
CA LYS A 40 -40.37 -14.16 15.11
C LYS A 40 -39.62 -13.23 14.16
N LEU A 41 -39.81 -13.43 12.85
CA LEU A 41 -39.30 -12.51 11.84
C LEU A 41 -40.23 -11.29 11.70
N PRO A 42 -39.67 -10.07 11.59
CA PRO A 42 -40.44 -8.89 11.23
C PRO A 42 -41.14 -9.04 9.87
N VAL A 43 -42.42 -8.71 9.80
CA VAL A 43 -43.26 -8.80 8.58
C VAL A 43 -42.71 -7.99 7.40
N ARG A 44 -41.90 -6.96 7.67
CA ARG A 44 -41.28 -6.12 6.63
C ARG A 44 -40.34 -6.89 5.70
N PHE A 45 -39.82 -8.06 6.09
CA PHE A 45 -38.98 -8.88 5.20
C PHE A 45 -39.78 -9.61 4.12
N ASP A 46 -41.11 -9.60 4.18
CA ASP A 46 -41.97 -10.11 3.11
C ASP A 46 -42.11 -9.13 1.94
N ASP A 47 -41.65 -7.87 2.13
CA ASP A 47 -41.71 -6.80 1.14
C ASP A 47 -40.90 -7.17 -0.12
N PRO A 48 -41.44 -6.92 -1.35
CA PRO A 48 -40.74 -7.15 -2.61
C PRO A 48 -39.36 -6.51 -2.72
N THR A 49 -39.08 -5.43 -1.98
CA THR A 49 -37.80 -4.71 -1.99
C THR A 49 -36.62 -5.52 -1.44
N TYR A 50 -36.88 -6.56 -0.63
CA TYR A 50 -35.86 -7.48 -0.12
C TYR A 50 -35.69 -8.73 -0.99
N ARG A 51 -36.49 -8.86 -2.06
CA ARG A 51 -36.40 -10.00 -2.98
C ARG A 51 -35.32 -9.75 -4.02
N LEU A 52 -34.62 -10.81 -4.41
CA LEU A 52 -33.64 -10.73 -5.48
C LEU A 52 -34.34 -10.82 -6.84
N THR A 53 -34.00 -9.91 -7.74
CA THR A 53 -34.40 -9.94 -9.14
C THR A 53 -33.22 -10.36 -10.02
N GLU A 54 -33.47 -10.72 -11.27
CA GLU A 54 -32.43 -11.19 -12.21
C GLU A 54 -31.32 -10.13 -12.39
N GLU A 55 -31.67 -8.85 -12.29
CA GLU A 55 -30.76 -7.73 -12.47
C GLU A 55 -29.69 -7.67 -11.38
N VAL A 56 -30.01 -8.05 -10.15
CA VAL A 56 -29.12 -7.97 -8.97
C VAL A 56 -28.43 -9.29 -8.62
N LEU A 57 -28.74 -10.38 -9.32
CA LEU A 57 -28.06 -11.66 -9.08
C LEU A 57 -26.56 -11.59 -9.40
N PRO A 58 -25.69 -12.27 -8.63
CA PRO A 58 -24.26 -12.36 -8.92
C PRO A 58 -23.98 -13.42 -10.01
N ASP A 59 -24.60 -13.25 -11.17
CA ASP A 59 -24.52 -14.16 -12.32
C ASP A 59 -23.37 -13.83 -13.29
N THR A 60 -22.85 -12.59 -13.23
CA THR A 60 -21.67 -12.15 -13.99
C THR A 60 -20.49 -11.85 -13.07
N PRO A 61 -19.24 -11.97 -13.55
CA PRO A 61 -18.06 -11.66 -12.75
C PRO A 61 -18.07 -10.25 -12.13
N GLU A 62 -18.59 -9.26 -12.86
CA GLU A 62 -18.68 -7.88 -12.36
C GLU A 62 -19.64 -7.76 -11.17
N LYS A 63 -20.81 -8.41 -11.25
CA LYS A 63 -21.79 -8.43 -10.16
C LYS A 63 -21.31 -9.29 -8.99
N GLN A 64 -20.59 -10.38 -9.26
CA GLN A 64 -19.96 -11.20 -8.22
C GLN A 64 -18.95 -10.40 -7.39
N LEU A 65 -18.23 -9.46 -8.00
CA LEU A 65 -17.23 -8.63 -7.31
C LEU A 65 -17.82 -7.45 -6.51
N ARG A 66 -19.06 -7.05 -6.80
CA ARG A 66 -19.73 -5.87 -6.23
C ARG A 66 -21.17 -6.15 -5.86
N TYR A 67 -21.41 -7.33 -5.32
CA TYR A 67 -22.74 -7.74 -4.92
C TYR A 67 -23.18 -6.94 -3.69
N GLU A 68 -24.42 -6.45 -3.70
CA GLU A 68 -25.03 -5.80 -2.54
C GLU A 68 -26.17 -6.68 -2.01
N ASP A 69 -26.09 -7.03 -0.73
CA ASP A 69 -27.14 -7.81 -0.10
C ASP A 69 -28.41 -6.93 0.10
N PRO A 70 -29.58 -7.33 -0.43
CA PRO A 70 -30.83 -6.57 -0.25
C PRO A 70 -31.19 -6.34 1.22
N ILE A 71 -30.87 -7.29 2.11
CA ILE A 71 -31.15 -7.20 3.54
C ILE A 71 -30.32 -6.09 4.20
N ALA A 72 -29.17 -5.73 3.63
CA ALA A 72 -28.32 -4.66 4.16
C ALA A 72 -29.00 -3.28 4.15
N ARG A 73 -30.07 -3.11 3.36
CA ARG A 73 -30.90 -1.90 3.33
C ARG A 73 -31.72 -1.72 4.60
N ASP A 74 -32.06 -2.80 5.31
CA ASP A 74 -32.77 -2.72 6.59
C ASP A 74 -31.86 -2.16 7.69
N ALA A 75 -32.45 -1.53 8.70
CA ALA A 75 -31.71 -1.06 9.87
C ALA A 75 -31.07 -2.23 10.66
N ALA A 76 -31.75 -3.38 10.75
CA ALA A 76 -31.21 -4.57 11.40
C ALA A 76 -30.10 -5.23 10.57
N GLY A 77 -30.07 -5.01 9.26
CA GLY A 77 -29.07 -5.52 8.33
C GLY A 77 -27.80 -4.68 8.24
N ALA A 78 -27.62 -3.65 9.08
CA ALA A 78 -26.53 -2.69 8.95
C ALA A 78 -25.13 -3.31 8.88
N LYS A 79 -24.91 -4.47 9.52
CA LYS A 79 -23.64 -5.19 9.50
C LYS A 79 -23.29 -5.86 8.17
N TYR A 80 -24.27 -6.04 7.28
CA TYR A 80 -24.09 -6.67 5.97
C TYR A 80 -23.91 -5.63 4.85
N ARG A 81 -23.83 -4.33 5.20
CA ARG A 81 -23.68 -3.23 4.23
C ARG A 81 -22.31 -3.21 3.59
N GLY A 82 -22.29 -2.75 2.34
CA GLY A 82 -21.09 -2.58 1.55
C GLY A 82 -20.97 -3.64 0.45
N PRO A 83 -19.97 -3.47 -0.44
CA PRO A 83 -19.73 -4.40 -1.53
C PRO A 83 -19.24 -5.74 -0.97
N ARG A 84 -19.85 -6.82 -1.47
CA ARG A 84 -19.50 -8.19 -1.10
C ARG A 84 -19.03 -8.95 -2.34
N LEU A 85 -18.13 -9.91 -2.11
CA LEU A 85 -17.84 -10.94 -3.08
C LEU A 85 -18.93 -12.00 -2.95
N ALA A 86 -19.65 -12.28 -4.02
CA ALA A 86 -20.71 -13.27 -4.00
C ALA A 86 -20.63 -14.22 -5.18
N THR A 87 -21.02 -15.47 -4.97
CA THR A 87 -21.19 -16.46 -6.03
C THR A 87 -22.50 -17.19 -5.80
N MET A 88 -23.21 -17.50 -6.88
CA MET A 88 -24.49 -18.19 -6.83
C MET A 88 -24.40 -19.56 -7.50
N GLU A 89 -24.86 -20.60 -6.80
CA GLU A 89 -24.91 -21.97 -7.32
C GLU A 89 -26.31 -22.59 -7.14
N PRO A 90 -26.77 -23.45 -8.06
CA PRO A 90 -28.01 -24.21 -7.88
C PRO A 90 -27.83 -25.28 -6.80
N VAL A 91 -28.84 -25.44 -5.96
CA VAL A 91 -28.90 -26.54 -5.00
C VAL A 91 -29.43 -27.78 -5.72
N GLN A 92 -28.56 -28.78 -5.85
CA GLN A 92 -28.89 -30.06 -6.47
C GLN A 92 -28.99 -31.16 -5.43
N VAL A 93 -30.06 -31.95 -5.48
CA VAL A 93 -30.22 -33.15 -4.64
C VAL A 93 -30.27 -34.35 -5.56
N ARG A 94 -29.30 -35.27 -5.43
CA ARG A 94 -29.17 -36.44 -6.30
C ARG A 94 -29.12 -36.09 -7.79
N GLY A 95 -28.45 -34.98 -8.12
CA GLY A 95 -28.31 -34.48 -9.50
C GLY A 95 -29.55 -33.80 -10.07
N GLN A 96 -30.60 -33.59 -9.27
CA GLN A 96 -31.79 -32.84 -9.68
C GLN A 96 -31.76 -31.43 -9.10
N ASP A 97 -32.01 -30.43 -9.96
CA ASP A 97 -32.18 -29.04 -9.54
C ASP A 97 -33.48 -28.89 -8.74
N MET A 98 -33.36 -28.39 -7.51
CA MET A 98 -34.48 -28.18 -6.61
C MET A 98 -35.20 -26.85 -6.84
N GLY A 99 -34.71 -26.05 -7.80
CA GLY A 99 -35.15 -24.67 -8.02
C GLY A 99 -34.74 -23.73 -6.88
N LEU A 100 -33.80 -24.16 -6.04
CA LEU A 100 -33.21 -23.35 -4.99
C LEU A 100 -31.84 -22.90 -5.44
N ARG A 101 -31.47 -21.67 -5.11
CA ARG A 101 -30.15 -21.12 -5.37
C ARG A 101 -29.50 -20.79 -4.02
N MET A 102 -28.21 -21.01 -3.92
CA MET A 102 -27.42 -20.66 -2.75
C MET A 102 -26.43 -19.58 -3.18
N ILE A 103 -26.47 -18.44 -2.50
CA ILE A 103 -25.46 -17.40 -2.64
C ILE A 103 -24.49 -17.51 -1.48
N VAL A 104 -23.22 -17.71 -1.80
CA VAL A 104 -22.14 -17.61 -0.82
C VAL A 104 -21.59 -16.20 -0.91
N GLN A 105 -21.51 -15.51 0.22
CA GLN A 105 -21.08 -14.12 0.31
C GLN A 105 -19.90 -13.97 1.27
N GLU A 106 -18.91 -13.18 0.88
CA GLU A 106 -17.76 -12.79 1.69
C GLU A 106 -17.61 -11.27 1.69
N ASP A 107 -17.26 -10.68 2.83
CA ASP A 107 -16.93 -9.26 2.87
C ASP A 107 -15.71 -8.96 1.99
N GLN A 108 -15.85 -8.07 1.02
CA GLN A 108 -14.78 -7.77 0.06
C GLN A 108 -13.54 -7.16 0.75
N GLN A 109 -13.74 -6.34 1.79
CA GLN A 109 -12.61 -5.73 2.51
C GLN A 109 -11.89 -6.78 3.35
N ALA A 110 -12.63 -7.71 3.97
CA ALA A 110 -12.04 -8.81 4.73
C ALA A 110 -11.26 -9.78 3.83
N ALA A 111 -11.83 -10.19 2.70
CA ALA A 111 -11.21 -11.12 1.75
C ALA A 111 -9.88 -10.58 1.19
N MET A 112 -9.76 -9.26 1.01
CA MET A 112 -8.58 -8.60 0.45
C MET A 112 -7.49 -8.30 1.50
N HIS A 113 -7.83 -8.34 2.79
CA HIS A 113 -6.88 -8.08 3.87
C HIS A 113 -5.63 -8.99 3.83
N PRO A 114 -5.73 -10.33 3.70
CA PRO A 114 -4.55 -11.20 3.66
C PRO A 114 -3.63 -10.87 2.48
N ILE A 115 -4.18 -10.53 1.31
CA ILE A 115 -3.38 -10.20 0.11
C ILE A 115 -2.53 -8.95 0.36
N ARG A 116 -3.08 -7.92 1.02
CA ARG A 116 -2.33 -6.70 1.36
C ARG A 116 -1.17 -6.99 2.31
N VAL A 117 -1.39 -7.84 3.32
CA VAL A 117 -0.35 -8.23 4.28
C VAL A 117 0.77 -9.01 3.61
N LEU A 118 0.45 -9.90 2.65
CA LEU A 118 1.47 -10.60 1.86
C LEU A 118 2.28 -9.60 1.01
N GLY A 119 1.61 -8.68 0.32
CA GLY A 119 2.25 -7.65 -0.50
C GLY A 119 3.27 -6.83 0.29
N MET A 120 2.92 -6.37 1.49
CA MET A 120 3.85 -5.61 2.34
C MET A 120 5.11 -6.40 2.72
N ARG A 121 4.99 -7.70 2.97
CA ARG A 121 6.15 -8.56 3.27
C ARG A 121 7.06 -8.76 2.07
N LEU A 122 6.49 -8.89 0.87
CA LEU A 122 7.25 -8.95 -0.38
C LEU A 122 7.99 -7.64 -0.65
N VAL A 123 7.32 -6.50 -0.47
CA VAL A 123 7.94 -5.17 -0.61
C VAL A 123 9.08 -4.99 0.40
N ALA A 124 8.87 -5.36 1.66
CA ALA A 124 9.91 -5.27 2.68
C ALA A 124 11.14 -6.12 2.34
N ARG A 125 10.94 -7.35 1.85
CA ARG A 125 12.03 -8.23 1.38
C ARG A 125 12.72 -7.67 0.14
N GLY A 126 11.97 -7.12 -0.80
CA GLY A 126 12.52 -6.44 -1.99
C GLY A 126 13.39 -5.24 -1.61
N LEU A 127 12.95 -4.44 -0.63
CA LEU A 127 13.71 -3.31 -0.12
C LEU A 127 15.01 -3.75 0.58
N GLN A 128 14.97 -4.84 1.35
CA GLN A 128 16.18 -5.43 1.94
C GLN A 128 17.18 -5.89 0.87
N ALA A 129 16.71 -6.61 -0.14
CA ALA A 129 17.57 -7.05 -1.25
C ALA A 129 18.19 -5.86 -1.99
N LEU A 130 17.38 -4.83 -2.27
CA LEU A 130 17.84 -3.59 -2.91
C LEU A 130 18.91 -2.88 -2.08
N ALA A 131 18.71 -2.77 -0.75
CA ALA A 131 19.68 -2.17 0.15
C ALA A 131 21.03 -2.90 0.13
N VAL A 132 21.02 -4.24 0.11
CA VAL A 132 22.25 -5.05 0.03
C VAL A 132 22.98 -4.82 -1.29
N VAL A 133 22.27 -4.83 -2.42
CA VAL A 133 22.85 -4.59 -3.74
C VAL A 133 23.45 -3.18 -3.82
N SER A 134 22.71 -2.17 -3.37
CA SER A 134 23.20 -0.79 -3.30
C SER A 134 24.45 -0.68 -2.43
N PHE A 135 24.47 -1.33 -1.27
CA PHE A 135 25.63 -1.35 -0.37
C PHE A 135 26.88 -1.93 -1.05
N VAL A 136 26.74 -3.06 -1.75
CA VAL A 136 27.85 -3.70 -2.47
C VAL A 136 28.38 -2.79 -3.59
N ILE A 137 27.49 -2.17 -4.36
CA ILE A 137 27.86 -1.23 -5.42
C ILE A 137 28.60 -0.02 -4.82
N THR A 138 28.09 0.57 -3.75
CA THR A 138 28.73 1.71 -3.07
C THR A 138 30.09 1.33 -2.49
N ALA A 139 30.21 0.16 -1.87
CA ALA A 139 31.48 -0.33 -1.33
C ALA A 139 32.52 -0.55 -2.43
N LEU A 140 32.11 -1.15 -3.55
CA LEU A 140 32.98 -1.36 -4.70
C LEU A 140 33.46 -0.04 -5.31
N TRP A 141 32.55 0.90 -5.55
CA TRP A 141 32.91 2.24 -6.04
C TRP A 141 33.82 2.99 -5.08
N GLY A 142 33.52 2.93 -3.77
CA GLY A 142 34.35 3.52 -2.73
C GLY A 142 35.77 2.94 -2.73
N PHE A 143 35.91 1.63 -2.93
CA PHE A 143 37.21 0.96 -3.05
C PHE A 143 37.98 1.43 -4.29
N VAL A 144 37.32 1.51 -5.46
CA VAL A 144 37.93 2.01 -6.69
C VAL A 144 38.42 3.45 -6.51
N ILE A 145 37.62 4.32 -5.91
CA ILE A 145 38.03 5.71 -5.62
C ILE A 145 39.20 5.70 -4.63
N LEU A 146 39.18 4.88 -3.60
CA LEU A 146 40.25 4.81 -2.61
C LEU A 146 41.59 4.37 -3.23
N VAL A 147 41.56 3.36 -4.12
CA VAL A 147 42.74 2.82 -4.81
C VAL A 147 43.22 3.77 -5.91
N LEU A 148 42.33 4.31 -6.75
CA LEU A 148 42.74 5.26 -7.80
C LEU A 148 43.15 6.62 -7.21
N ASN A 149 42.66 6.95 -6.02
CA ASN A 149 43.12 8.09 -5.24
C ASN A 149 44.37 7.77 -4.43
N GLU A 150 45.16 6.73 -4.78
CA GLU A 150 46.55 6.48 -4.32
C GLU A 150 47.56 7.57 -4.74
N SER A 151 47.07 8.79 -5.01
CA SER A 151 47.82 10.03 -4.84
C SER A 151 47.40 10.87 -3.61
N PRO A 152 47.14 10.32 -2.39
CA PRO A 152 46.99 11.13 -1.20
C PRO A 152 48.36 11.15 -0.52
N ARG A 153 49.25 12.04 -0.98
CA ARG A 153 50.40 12.45 -0.16
C ARG A 153 49.86 13.05 1.15
N PHE A 154 49.76 12.21 2.19
CA PHE A 154 50.22 12.53 3.54
C PHE A 154 49.64 13.77 4.26
N ALA A 155 48.39 14.19 3.99
CA ALA A 155 47.78 15.28 4.77
C ALA A 155 47.27 14.85 6.16
N LEU A 156 46.85 13.59 6.32
CA LEU A 156 46.23 13.11 7.56
C LEU A 156 47.25 12.83 8.68
N ILE A 157 48.43 12.32 8.35
CA ILE A 157 49.51 12.01 9.32
C ILE A 157 50.12 13.30 9.93
N ARG A 158 50.02 14.45 9.24
CA ARG A 158 50.53 15.74 9.75
C ARG A 158 49.68 16.34 10.88
N ARG A 159 48.41 15.92 11.04
CA ARG A 159 47.55 16.35 12.16
C ARG A 159 47.75 15.53 13.44
N LEU A 160 48.24 14.28 13.35
CA LEU A 160 48.58 13.50 14.56
C LEU A 160 49.91 13.90 15.19
N ARG A 161 50.86 14.46 14.44
CA ARG A 161 52.17 14.88 15.00
C ARG A 161 52.10 16.13 15.89
N ARG A 162 51.00 16.89 15.90
CA ARG A 162 50.84 18.07 16.77
C ARG A 162 50.40 17.75 18.20
N ARG A 163 50.09 16.49 18.52
CA ARG A 163 49.61 16.09 19.87
C ARG A 163 50.59 15.24 20.69
N VAL A 164 51.79 14.97 20.19
CA VAL A 164 52.85 14.36 20.99
C VAL A 164 53.96 15.39 21.14
N GLY A 165 53.76 16.29 22.10
CA GLY A 165 54.74 17.28 22.52
C GLY A 165 55.93 16.60 23.19
N LEU A 166 56.98 16.33 22.41
CA LEU A 166 58.32 16.10 22.93
C LEU A 166 59.02 17.45 22.97
N SER A 167 59.22 17.96 24.19
CA SER A 167 60.07 19.09 24.51
C SER A 167 61.52 18.70 24.24
N THR A 168 62.01 18.88 23.02
CA THR A 168 63.45 18.87 22.78
C THR A 168 63.96 20.27 23.07
N GLU A 169 64.71 20.37 24.16
CA GLU A 169 65.42 21.55 24.61
C GLU A 169 66.18 22.27 23.50
N THR A 170 66.07 23.58 23.60
CA THR A 170 66.85 24.66 23.00
C THR A 170 68.36 24.40 22.98
N MET A 171 68.96 24.45 21.79
CA MET A 171 70.30 25.02 21.61
C MET A 171 70.38 25.74 20.25
N THR A 172 70.35 27.06 20.31
CA THR A 172 70.69 28.01 19.24
C THR A 172 72.18 27.98 18.91
N PRO A 173 72.53 28.15 17.62
CA PRO A 173 73.42 29.28 17.30
C PRO A 173 72.97 30.10 16.07
N SER A 174 72.82 31.40 16.34
CA SER A 174 73.28 32.58 15.59
C SER A 174 73.55 32.54 14.06
N THR A 175 72.85 33.47 13.39
CA THR A 175 73.39 34.55 12.52
C THR A 175 73.68 34.31 11.03
N GLY A 176 73.04 35.16 10.20
CA GLY A 176 73.40 35.50 8.81
C GLY A 176 72.13 35.68 7.96
N SER A 177 71.44 36.83 7.97
CA SER A 177 71.75 38.13 7.32
C SER A 177 71.73 38.11 5.78
N GLY A 178 70.79 38.89 5.21
CA GLY A 178 70.71 39.29 3.79
C GLY A 178 69.44 38.76 3.10
N GLY A 179 68.50 39.53 2.55
CA GLY A 179 68.44 40.96 2.27
C GLY A 179 67.74 41.18 0.91
N SER A 180 66.59 41.88 0.92
CA SER A 180 65.91 42.56 -0.21
C SER A 180 65.39 41.67 -1.38
N ALA A 181 64.31 41.98 -2.10
CA ALA A 181 63.69 43.26 -2.41
C ALA A 181 62.17 43.14 -2.65
N ARG A 182 61.50 44.26 -2.42
CA ARG A 182 60.10 44.59 -2.75
C ARG A 182 59.88 44.75 -4.26
N LEU A 183 58.60 44.71 -4.66
CA LEU A 183 57.88 45.50 -5.69
C LEU A 183 56.83 44.56 -6.33
N SER A 184 55.62 44.95 -6.76
CA SER A 184 54.87 46.19 -6.82
C SER A 184 53.51 45.85 -7.47
N GLY A 185 52.46 46.61 -7.15
CA GLY A 185 51.21 46.76 -7.93
C GLY A 185 50.23 45.58 -7.88
N GLY A 186 48.91 45.74 -7.92
CA GLY A 186 48.02 46.90 -8.00
C GLY A 186 46.59 46.42 -7.70
N ARG A 187 45.73 47.25 -7.07
CA ARG A 187 44.50 47.82 -7.67
C ARG A 187 43.79 46.84 -8.63
N GLY A 188 42.60 46.33 -8.37
CA GLY A 188 41.35 46.96 -7.91
C GLY A 188 40.15 46.08 -8.37
N PRO A 189 38.91 46.46 -8.08
CA PRO A 189 37.79 45.55 -7.79
C PRO A 189 36.91 45.22 -9.01
N ILE A 190 36.00 44.24 -8.90
CA ILE A 190 34.62 44.25 -9.43
C ILE A 190 33.85 43.00 -8.91
N SER A 191 32.72 43.25 -8.26
CA SER A 191 31.52 42.40 -8.11
C SER A 191 30.44 43.06 -8.99
N PRO A 192 29.44 42.39 -9.61
CA PRO A 192 28.37 41.57 -8.98
C PRO A 192 28.03 40.30 -9.82
N GLY A 193 27.24 39.29 -9.42
CA GLY A 193 25.85 39.25 -8.95
C GLY A 193 25.20 37.95 -9.49
N PRO A 194 24.12 37.42 -8.90
CA PRO A 194 23.60 36.07 -9.16
C PRO A 194 22.53 36.04 -10.26
N VAL A 195 22.49 34.96 -11.05
CA VAL A 195 21.33 34.62 -11.90
C VAL A 195 20.60 33.45 -11.27
N ASN A 196 19.41 33.77 -10.75
CA ASN A 196 18.41 32.86 -10.22
C ASN A 196 17.32 32.79 -11.30
N GLU A 197 17.28 31.73 -12.10
CA GLU A 197 16.17 31.46 -13.01
C GLU A 197 15.10 30.67 -12.27
N GLY A 198 13.92 31.28 -12.17
CA GLY A 198 12.67 30.67 -11.75
C GLY A 198 12.32 29.45 -12.61
N GLY A 199 11.48 28.53 -12.15
CA GLY A 199 10.30 28.83 -11.36
C GLY A 199 9.13 29.08 -12.32
N ASP A 200 8.29 28.05 -12.42
CA ASP A 200 6.86 28.10 -12.71
C ASP A 200 6.41 28.23 -14.18
N SER A 201 5.79 27.16 -14.67
CA SER A 201 4.77 27.20 -15.71
C SER A 201 3.79 26.04 -15.49
N GLY A 202 3.00 26.13 -14.43
CA GLY A 202 1.70 25.46 -14.37
C GLY A 202 0.77 26.04 -15.44
N GLY A 203 0.27 25.19 -16.34
CA GLY A 203 -0.68 25.59 -17.37
C GLY A 203 -1.24 24.38 -18.10
N THR A 204 -2.37 23.85 -17.63
CA THR A 204 -3.22 22.97 -18.44
C THR A 204 -4.69 23.24 -18.12
N PRO A 205 -5.38 24.05 -18.92
CA PRO A 205 -6.82 23.97 -19.08
C PRO A 205 -7.12 23.28 -20.40
N GLY A 206 -7.75 22.12 -20.32
CA GLY A 206 -8.26 21.37 -21.46
C GLY A 206 -9.63 20.81 -21.11
N GLN A 207 -10.60 21.72 -20.99
CA GLN A 207 -11.99 21.43 -21.32
C GLN A 207 -12.04 21.34 -22.85
N ASP A 208 -12.56 20.24 -23.41
CA ASP A 208 -13.69 20.28 -24.33
C ASP A 208 -14.08 18.88 -24.86
N GLU A 209 -15.40 18.69 -24.88
CA GLU A 209 -16.21 18.00 -25.90
C GLU A 209 -16.02 16.48 -26.13
N THR A 210 -16.99 15.68 -25.67
CA THR A 210 -18.07 15.09 -26.51
C THR A 210 -19.06 14.29 -25.69
#